data_AF-A0A8D8Q2S4-F1
#
_entry.id   AF-A0A8D8Q2S4-F1
#
_cell.length_a   1.000
_cell.length_b   1.000
_cell.length_c   1.000
_cell.angle_alpha   90.00
_cell.angle_beta   90.00
_cell.angle_gamma   90.00
#
_symmetry.space_group_name_H-M   'P 1'
#
loop_
_entity.id
_entity.type
_entity.pdbx_description
1 polymer ?
#
loop_
_entity_poly.entity_id
_entity_poly.type
_entity_poly.pdbx_seq_one_letter_code
_entity_poly.pdbx_strand_id
1 'polypeptide(L)'
;METEDTESCSGPDSEPTDTMQPLLCWTDDVHSQTSGGGEFIDEINATNAKKLALLLVITLIGYHGIIHWAYGRDSCKWILSDGRFKGDMAWQPYGCMMHQYSQVDTKKCMKYLSFWDHNNDFLYIGDARVYDLFATFVQHFNPNYKRIDVDTASAADFTDTLYTNENLNLKAQFVWSPYIGELMYTTLY
;
A
#
# COMPACT_ATOMS: atom_id res chain seq x y z
N MET A 1 45.69 -7.34 35.20
CA MET A 1 45.95 -5.89 35.16
C MET A 1 44.57 -5.27 35.06
N GLU A 2 43.87 -5.27 36.20
CA GLU A 2 43.68 -4.10 37.08
C GLU A 2 42.55 -3.22 36.52
N THR A 3 41.50 -2.83 37.21
CA THR A 3 40.87 -3.07 38.54
C THR A 3 39.52 -2.32 38.44
N GLU A 4 38.42 -2.87 38.94
CA GLU A 4 37.57 -2.35 40.07
C GLU A 4 37.03 -0.91 39.85
N ASP A 5 35.75 -0.61 40.11
CA ASP A 5 35.16 -0.65 41.45
C ASP A 5 33.66 -1.01 41.50
N THR A 6 33.36 -1.73 42.57
CA THR A 6 32.06 -2.15 43.10
C THR A 6 31.74 -1.39 44.40
N GLU A 7 30.48 -1.01 44.63
CA GLU A 7 29.89 -0.76 45.96
C GLU A 7 28.49 -1.39 45.93
N SER A 8 28.17 -2.52 46.57
CA SER A 8 28.24 -2.97 47.98
C SER A 8 27.23 -2.30 48.89
N CYS A 9 26.11 -2.99 49.14
CA CYS A 9 25.14 -2.68 50.18
C CYS A 9 25.42 -3.55 51.40
N SER A 10 25.53 -2.95 52.58
CA SER A 10 25.60 -3.64 53.88
C SER A 10 24.42 -3.23 54.76
N GLY A 11 23.76 -4.23 55.38
CA GLY A 11 22.68 -4.10 56.40
C GLY A 11 23.19 -3.67 57.79
N PRO A 12 22.41 -3.83 58.89
CA PRO A 12 21.91 -5.15 59.32
C PRO A 12 20.49 -5.19 59.95
N ASP A 13 20.09 -6.43 60.26
CA ASP A 13 18.79 -6.96 60.72
C ASP A 13 18.25 -6.48 62.08
N SER A 14 16.92 -6.51 62.26
CA SER A 14 16.25 -7.06 63.46
C SER A 14 14.71 -7.01 63.37
N GLU A 15 14.05 -8.17 63.52
CA GLU A 15 12.64 -8.34 63.97
C GLU A 15 12.66 -8.53 65.52
N PRO A 16 11.61 -8.20 66.31
CA PRO A 16 10.32 -8.94 66.26
C PRO A 16 9.04 -8.14 66.63
N THR A 17 7.90 -8.80 66.39
CA THR A 17 6.50 -8.58 66.83
C THR A 17 6.27 -8.08 68.27
N ASP A 18 5.25 -7.22 68.51
CA ASP A 18 3.96 -7.53 69.18
C ASP A 18 3.17 -6.26 69.69
N THR A 19 1.83 -6.37 69.75
CA THR A 19 0.81 -5.63 70.53
C THR A 19 0.22 -4.23 70.17
N MET A 20 -1.11 -4.26 69.89
CA MET A 20 -2.25 -3.41 70.32
C MET A 20 -2.24 -1.84 70.26
N GLN A 21 -3.05 -1.29 69.33
CA GLN A 21 -4.12 -0.23 69.38
C GLN A 21 -4.22 0.77 70.57
N PRO A 22 -4.97 1.92 70.49
CA PRO A 22 -5.71 2.59 69.38
C PRO A 22 -5.55 4.15 69.36
N LEU A 23 -6.47 4.85 68.65
CA LEU A 23 -6.84 6.30 68.67
C LEU A 23 -6.12 7.26 67.70
N LEU A 24 -6.82 7.67 66.62
CA LEU A 24 -7.57 8.95 66.60
C LEU A 24 -8.31 9.15 65.27
N CYS A 25 -9.54 9.66 65.40
CA CYS A 25 -10.56 9.85 64.39
C CYS A 25 -10.10 10.71 63.20
N TRP A 26 -10.41 10.27 61.98
CA TRP A 26 -10.56 11.18 60.84
C TRP A 26 -11.99 11.74 60.89
N THR A 27 -12.08 13.06 60.97
CA THR A 27 -13.32 13.82 60.98
C THR A 27 -13.91 13.84 59.57
N ASP A 28 -15.14 13.38 59.43
CA ASP A 28 -15.95 13.60 58.23
C ASP A 28 -16.44 15.05 58.22
N ASP A 29 -15.91 15.88 57.31
CA ASP A 29 -16.57 17.13 56.92
C ASP A 29 -17.27 16.94 55.57
N VAL A 30 -18.56 16.69 55.67
CA VAL A 30 -19.53 16.73 54.57
C VAL A 30 -19.76 18.19 54.19
N HIS A 31 -19.30 18.58 53.00
CA HIS A 31 -19.92 19.68 52.26
C HIS A 31 -20.35 19.22 50.86
N SER A 32 -21.67 19.02 50.77
CA SER A 32 -22.49 18.97 49.57
C SER A 32 -22.16 20.10 48.59
N GLN A 33 -21.75 19.75 47.36
CA GLN A 33 -22.43 20.12 46.10
C GLN A 33 -21.60 19.72 44.86
N THR A 34 -22.08 18.71 44.12
CA THR A 34 -22.23 18.70 42.65
C THR A 34 -22.96 17.42 42.23
N SER A 35 -24.29 17.54 42.15
CA SER A 35 -25.27 16.50 41.79
C SER A 35 -25.25 16.12 40.30
N GLY A 36 -24.09 15.92 39.69
CA GLY A 36 -24.00 15.54 38.27
C GLY A 36 -22.83 14.65 37.89
N GLY A 37 -21.81 14.52 38.75
CA GLY A 37 -20.65 13.67 38.49
C GLY A 37 -20.80 12.24 39.00
N GLY A 38 -21.61 12.00 40.04
CA GLY A 38 -21.73 10.70 40.70
C GLY A 38 -22.44 9.63 39.84
N GLU A 39 -23.58 9.99 39.23
CA GLU A 39 -24.29 9.08 38.30
C GLU A 39 -23.43 8.71 37.09
N PHE A 40 -22.64 9.66 36.58
CA PHE A 40 -21.74 9.43 35.45
C PHE A 40 -20.61 8.44 35.78
N ILE A 41 -20.13 8.42 37.03
CA ILE A 41 -19.05 7.53 37.49
C ILE A 41 -19.57 6.09 37.66
N ASP A 42 -20.79 5.90 38.15
CA ASP A 42 -21.42 4.57 38.25
C ASP A 42 -21.75 3.99 36.87
N GLU A 43 -21.97 4.84 35.86
CA GLU A 43 -22.12 4.44 34.47
C GLU A 43 -20.80 3.93 33.85
N ILE A 44 -19.63 4.38 34.35
CA ILE A 44 -18.28 3.91 33.98
C ILE A 44 -17.98 2.59 34.72
N ASN A 45 -18.85 1.62 34.57
CA ASN A 45 -18.65 0.25 35.03
C ASN A 45 -18.06 -0.60 33.89
N ALA A 46 -17.14 -1.50 34.21
CA ALA A 46 -16.57 -2.46 33.25
C ALA A 46 -17.66 -3.25 32.47
N THR A 47 -18.81 -3.49 33.09
CA THR A 47 -19.97 -4.16 32.48
C THR A 47 -20.63 -3.31 31.41
N ASN A 48 -20.78 -2.00 31.64
CA ASN A 48 -21.35 -1.07 30.66
C ASN A 48 -20.35 -0.77 29.54
N ALA A 49 -19.07 -0.62 29.89
CA ALA A 49 -17.99 -0.46 28.90
C ALA A 49 -17.91 -1.66 27.93
N LYS A 50 -18.09 -2.90 28.43
CA LYS A 50 -18.16 -4.11 27.57
C LYS A 50 -19.35 -4.08 26.61
N LYS A 51 -20.52 -3.63 27.07
CA LYS A 51 -21.72 -3.49 26.23
C LYS A 51 -21.51 -2.43 25.14
N LEU A 52 -20.94 -1.29 25.51
CA LEU A 52 -20.61 -0.23 24.57
C LEU A 52 -19.58 -0.69 23.52
N ALA A 53 -18.53 -1.39 23.96
CA ALA A 53 -17.52 -1.96 23.07
C ALA A 53 -18.13 -2.97 22.10
N LEU A 54 -19.02 -3.86 22.57
CA LEU A 54 -19.74 -4.81 21.73
C LEU A 54 -20.59 -4.09 20.68
N LEU A 55 -21.35 -3.07 21.09
CA LEU A 55 -22.20 -2.28 20.19
C LEU A 55 -21.38 -1.58 19.11
N LEU A 56 -20.24 -0.99 19.50
CA LEU A 56 -19.31 -0.33 18.58
C LEU A 56 -18.78 -1.32 17.54
N VAL A 57 -18.33 -2.51 17.97
CA VAL A 57 -17.84 -3.57 17.08
C VAL A 57 -18.94 -4.02 16.11
N ILE A 58 -20.16 -4.26 16.60
CA ILE A 58 -21.29 -4.65 15.74
C ILE A 58 -21.60 -3.55 14.71
N THR A 59 -21.56 -2.28 15.13
CA THR A 59 -21.79 -1.14 14.24
C THR A 59 -20.72 -1.05 13.15
N LEU A 60 -19.44 -1.23 13.50
CA LEU A 60 -18.35 -1.26 12.53
C LEU A 60 -18.49 -2.44 11.55
N ILE A 61 -18.79 -3.64 12.07
CA ILE A 61 -19.01 -4.82 11.22
C ILE A 61 -20.18 -4.59 10.26
N GLY A 62 -21.31 -4.09 10.76
CA GLY A 62 -22.48 -3.78 9.95
C GLY A 62 -22.20 -2.70 8.90
N TYR A 63 -21.54 -1.61 9.30
CA TYR A 63 -21.16 -0.52 8.40
C TYR A 63 -20.23 -1.00 7.26
N HIS A 64 -19.16 -1.71 7.60
CA HIS A 64 -18.26 -2.27 6.59
C HIS A 64 -18.96 -3.33 5.74
N GLY A 65 -19.85 -4.14 6.33
CA GLY A 65 -20.66 -5.12 5.61
C GLY A 65 -21.58 -4.48 4.56
N ILE A 66 -22.28 -3.39 4.92
CA ILE A 66 -23.14 -2.63 3.99
C ILE A 66 -22.30 -2.02 2.86
N ILE A 67 -21.12 -1.47 3.17
CA ILE A 67 -20.21 -0.93 2.14
C ILE A 67 -19.79 -2.02 1.17
N HIS A 68 -19.34 -3.18 1.67
CA HIS A 68 -18.90 -4.28 0.81
C HIS A 68 -20.05 -4.87 -0.02
N TRP A 69 -21.28 -4.86 0.51
CA TRP A 69 -22.46 -5.26 -0.25
C TRP A 69 -22.78 -4.26 -1.37
N ALA A 70 -22.78 -2.95 -1.07
CA ALA A 70 -23.18 -1.91 -2.01
C ALA A 70 -22.13 -1.60 -3.09
N TYR A 71 -20.85 -1.59 -2.72
CA TYR A 71 -19.74 -1.22 -3.60
C TYR A 71 -18.93 -2.41 -4.11
N GLY A 72 -19.29 -3.62 -3.69
CA GLY A 72 -18.59 -4.86 -4.00
C GLY A 72 -17.31 -5.03 -3.17
N ARG A 73 -16.79 -6.26 -3.19
CA ARG A 73 -15.48 -6.62 -2.63
C ARG A 73 -14.34 -6.50 -3.64
N ASP A 74 -14.66 -6.17 -4.88
CA ASP A 74 -13.73 -6.32 -5.98
C ASP A 74 -12.85 -5.08 -6.09
N SER A 75 -11.67 -5.17 -5.49
CA SER A 75 -10.60 -4.19 -5.64
C SER A 75 -10.33 -3.86 -7.12
N CYS A 76 -10.61 -4.78 -8.04
CA CYS A 76 -10.47 -4.57 -9.49
C CYS A 76 -11.25 -3.37 -10.01
N LYS A 77 -12.48 -3.13 -9.54
CA LYS A 77 -13.27 -1.98 -10.01
C LYS A 77 -12.59 -0.69 -9.61
N TRP A 78 -12.21 -0.55 -8.34
CA TRP A 78 -11.56 0.65 -7.81
C TRP A 78 -10.17 0.90 -8.41
N ILE A 79 -9.41 -0.16 -8.70
CA ILE A 79 -8.06 -0.05 -9.27
C ILE A 79 -8.11 0.45 -10.72
N LEU A 80 -9.14 0.06 -11.49
CA LEU A 80 -9.23 0.37 -12.93
C LEU A 80 -10.22 1.50 -13.25
N SER A 81 -11.12 1.85 -12.33
CA SER A 81 -12.16 2.85 -12.61
C SER A 81 -11.74 4.29 -12.32
N ASP A 82 -10.96 4.51 -11.26
CA ASP A 82 -10.70 5.87 -10.78
C ASP A 82 -9.39 5.98 -9.97
N GLY A 83 -8.85 7.19 -9.91
CA GLY A 83 -7.59 7.48 -9.25
C GLY A 83 -7.34 8.98 -9.08
N ARG A 84 -6.20 9.33 -8.50
CA ARG A 84 -5.79 10.73 -8.31
C ARG A 84 -4.36 10.95 -8.73
N PHE A 85 -4.07 12.17 -9.18
CA PHE A 85 -2.71 12.63 -9.33
C PHE A 85 -2.14 13.06 -7.98
N LYS A 86 -0.94 12.58 -7.66
CA LYS A 86 -0.15 13.02 -6.52
C LYS A 86 0.61 14.32 -6.86
N GLY A 87 1.24 14.94 -5.86
CA GLY A 87 2.00 16.18 -6.05
C GLY A 87 3.22 16.06 -6.97
N ASP A 88 3.69 14.83 -7.22
CA ASP A 88 4.70 14.47 -8.21
C ASP A 88 4.12 14.22 -9.62
N MET A 89 2.84 14.53 -9.84
CA MET A 89 2.09 14.26 -11.06
C MET A 89 2.00 12.77 -11.43
N ALA A 90 2.34 11.86 -10.51
CA ALA A 90 2.14 10.44 -10.72
C ALA A 90 0.65 10.10 -10.53
N TRP A 91 0.07 9.38 -11.49
CA TRP A 91 -1.27 8.84 -11.36
C TRP A 91 -1.26 7.67 -10.36
N GLN A 92 -2.22 7.66 -9.43
CA GLN A 92 -2.41 6.60 -8.47
C GLN A 92 -3.88 6.14 -8.42
N PRO A 93 -4.16 4.84 -8.61
CA PRO A 93 -5.50 4.28 -8.46
C PRO A 93 -5.97 4.35 -7.01
N TYR A 94 -7.30 4.34 -6.81
CA TYR A 94 -7.86 4.15 -5.48
C TYR A 94 -7.76 2.68 -5.03
N GLY A 95 -7.60 2.47 -3.72
CA GLY A 95 -7.55 1.14 -3.12
C GLY A 95 -6.17 0.45 -3.12
N CYS A 96 -5.19 0.93 -3.90
CA CYS A 96 -3.81 0.46 -3.79
C CYS A 96 -2.78 1.58 -4.08
N MET A 97 -1.50 1.28 -3.88
CA MET A 97 -0.40 2.18 -4.27
C MET A 97 0.35 1.56 -5.44
N MET A 98 0.52 2.31 -6.53
CA MET A 98 1.35 1.88 -7.65
C MET A 98 2.80 1.78 -7.22
N HIS A 99 3.42 0.64 -7.53
CA HIS A 99 4.85 0.44 -7.30
C HIS A 99 5.65 1.04 -8.45
N GLN A 100 6.73 1.75 -8.11
CA GLN A 100 7.68 2.26 -9.09
C GLN A 100 8.75 1.19 -9.34
N TYR A 101 8.67 0.53 -10.50
CA TYR A 101 9.64 -0.49 -10.87
C TYR A 101 10.92 0.14 -11.41
N SER A 102 12.06 -0.16 -10.80
CA SER A 102 13.36 0.17 -11.40
C SER A 102 13.64 -0.73 -12.61
N GLN A 103 14.64 -0.35 -13.43
CA GLN A 103 15.12 -1.22 -14.52
C GLN A 103 15.58 -2.58 -14.00
N VAL A 104 16.22 -2.61 -12.82
CA VAL A 104 16.70 -3.84 -12.20
C VAL A 104 15.53 -4.73 -11.78
N ASP A 105 14.51 -4.16 -11.14
CA ASP A 105 13.34 -4.92 -10.69
C ASP A 105 12.57 -5.50 -11.87
N THR A 106 12.39 -4.70 -12.92
CA THR A 106 11.69 -5.13 -14.13
C THR A 106 12.46 -6.24 -14.84
N LYS A 107 13.79 -6.11 -14.99
CA LYS A 107 14.65 -7.16 -15.58
C LYS A 107 14.60 -8.45 -14.79
N LYS A 108 14.63 -8.37 -13.45
CA LYS A 108 14.47 -9.55 -12.58
C LYS A 108 13.12 -10.22 -12.77
N CYS A 109 12.04 -9.44 -12.84
CA CYS A 109 10.69 -9.95 -13.05
C CYS A 109 10.56 -10.67 -14.41
N MET A 110 11.01 -10.04 -15.51
CA MET A 110 10.96 -10.65 -16.84
C MET A 110 11.82 -11.92 -16.91
N LYS A 111 13.01 -11.90 -16.29
CA LYS A 111 13.88 -13.08 -16.21
C LYS A 111 13.24 -14.21 -15.41
N TYR A 112 12.55 -13.88 -14.31
CA TYR A 112 11.81 -14.85 -13.53
C TYR A 112 10.71 -15.50 -14.38
N LEU A 113 9.89 -14.73 -15.07
CA LEU A 113 8.86 -15.26 -15.97
C LEU A 113 9.45 -16.16 -17.06
N SER A 114 10.55 -15.74 -17.68
CA SER A 114 11.26 -16.52 -18.69
C SER A 114 11.80 -17.86 -18.16
N PHE A 115 12.23 -17.91 -16.88
CA PHE A 115 12.68 -19.16 -16.27
C PHE A 115 11.56 -20.20 -16.14
N TRP A 116 10.31 -19.75 -16.01
CA TRP A 116 9.13 -20.62 -15.96
C TRP A 116 8.60 -20.99 -17.36
N ASP A 117 9.45 -20.91 -18.39
CA ASP A 117 9.13 -21.22 -19.79
C ASP A 117 8.03 -20.34 -20.39
N HIS A 118 7.83 -19.14 -19.84
CA HIS A 118 6.96 -18.15 -20.45
C HIS A 118 7.72 -17.28 -21.45
N ASN A 119 7.07 -16.96 -22.57
CA ASN A 119 7.52 -15.94 -23.50
C ASN A 119 6.98 -14.58 -23.03
N ASN A 120 7.86 -13.61 -22.86
CA ASN A 120 7.47 -12.24 -22.52
C ASN A 120 7.15 -11.51 -23.85
N ASP A 121 5.95 -11.73 -24.39
CA ASP A 121 5.52 -11.15 -25.66
C ASP A 121 4.61 -9.93 -25.45
N PHE A 122 5.03 -8.77 -25.98
CA PHE A 122 4.29 -7.52 -25.93
C PHE A 122 4.01 -7.01 -27.34
N LEU A 123 2.76 -6.64 -27.60
CA LEU A 123 2.31 -6.08 -28.87
C LEU A 123 1.71 -4.69 -28.64
N TYR A 124 2.30 -3.70 -29.30
CA TYR A 124 1.88 -2.31 -29.30
C TYR A 124 1.32 -2.00 -30.69
N ILE A 125 0.04 -1.66 -30.78
CA ILE A 125 -0.61 -1.31 -32.04
C ILE A 125 -1.25 0.05 -31.88
N GLY A 126 -0.93 0.99 -32.77
CA GLY A 126 -1.55 2.31 -32.71
C GLY A 126 -0.81 3.38 -33.47
N ASP A 127 -0.96 4.61 -32.98
CA ASP A 127 -0.37 5.83 -33.53
C ASP A 127 0.96 6.18 -32.84
N ALA A 128 1.42 7.41 -33.07
CA ALA A 128 2.68 7.93 -32.53
C ALA A 128 2.74 7.95 -30.99
N ARG A 129 1.59 8.04 -30.30
CA ARG A 129 1.54 7.99 -28.82
C ARG A 129 1.80 6.58 -28.32
N VAL A 130 1.23 5.59 -28.99
CA VAL A 130 1.49 4.17 -28.69
C VAL A 130 2.94 3.82 -29.04
N TYR A 131 3.49 4.40 -30.11
CA TYR A 131 4.92 4.29 -30.41
C TYR A 131 5.81 4.84 -29.28
N ASP A 132 5.48 6.01 -28.72
CA ASP A 132 6.26 6.59 -27.60
C ASP A 132 6.29 5.68 -26.37
N LEU A 133 5.15 5.03 -26.07
CA LEU A 133 5.06 4.02 -25.02
C LEU A 133 5.95 2.81 -25.32
N PHE A 134 5.89 2.28 -26.55
CA PHE A 134 6.76 1.20 -27.01
C PHE A 134 8.25 1.58 -26.90
N ALA A 135 8.62 2.75 -27.41
CA ALA A 135 10.00 3.22 -27.42
C ALA A 135 10.54 3.41 -25.99
N THR A 136 9.72 3.98 -25.10
CA THR A 136 10.05 4.12 -23.67
C THR A 136 10.18 2.76 -22.98
N PHE A 137 9.30 1.82 -23.28
CA PHE A 137 9.38 0.45 -22.78
C PHE A 137 10.68 -0.24 -23.23
N VAL A 138 11.03 -0.17 -24.52
CA VAL A 138 12.28 -0.73 -25.04
C VAL A 138 13.50 -0.05 -24.40
N GLN A 139 13.47 1.27 -24.25
CA GLN A 139 14.55 2.03 -23.63
C GLN A 139 14.79 1.64 -22.15
N HIS A 140 13.74 1.23 -21.44
CA HIS A 140 13.84 0.71 -20.07
C HIS A 140 14.68 -0.57 -19.98
N PHE A 141 14.70 -1.40 -21.03
CA PHE A 141 15.54 -2.60 -21.09
C PHE A 141 16.88 -2.34 -21.78
N ASN A 142 16.89 -1.49 -22.81
CA ASN A 142 18.05 -1.09 -23.59
C ASN A 142 18.20 0.45 -23.61
N PRO A 143 18.97 1.03 -22.67
CA PRO A 143 19.14 2.48 -22.58
C PRO A 143 19.70 3.15 -23.84
N ASN A 144 20.39 2.39 -24.70
CA ASN A 144 20.96 2.88 -25.95
C ASN A 144 19.97 2.85 -27.13
N TYR A 145 18.72 2.46 -26.90
CA TYR A 145 17.70 2.47 -27.93
C TYR A 145 17.43 3.89 -28.42
N LYS A 146 17.61 4.12 -29.72
CA LYS A 146 17.35 5.41 -30.36
C LYS A 146 15.86 5.53 -30.68
N ARG A 147 15.12 6.25 -29.82
CA ARG A 147 13.72 6.62 -30.07
C ARG A 147 13.62 7.67 -31.17
N ILE A 148 12.56 7.58 -31.97
CA ILE A 148 12.12 8.68 -32.83
C ILE A 148 11.52 9.78 -31.94
N ASP A 149 11.81 11.03 -32.26
CA ASP A 149 11.19 12.17 -31.58
C ASP A 149 9.79 12.42 -32.16
N VAL A 150 8.77 12.14 -31.35
CA VAL A 150 7.36 12.15 -31.78
C VAL A 150 6.88 13.55 -32.15
N ASP A 151 7.45 14.60 -31.56
CA ASP A 151 7.04 15.99 -31.81
C ASP A 151 7.54 16.52 -33.17
N THR A 152 8.63 15.94 -33.68
CA THR A 152 9.27 16.38 -34.95
C THR A 152 9.08 15.36 -36.08
N ALA A 153 8.67 14.13 -35.77
CA ALA A 153 8.47 13.08 -36.74
C ALA A 153 7.19 13.26 -37.57
N SER A 154 7.28 12.86 -38.82
CA SER A 154 6.15 12.72 -39.74
C SER A 154 5.54 11.33 -39.64
N ALA A 155 4.30 11.17 -40.10
CA ALA A 155 3.62 9.87 -40.12
C ALA A 155 4.39 8.79 -40.92
N ALA A 156 5.25 9.19 -41.87
CA ALA A 156 6.05 8.28 -42.67
C ALA A 156 7.27 7.71 -41.92
N ASP A 157 7.67 8.33 -40.81
CA ASP A 157 8.81 7.89 -40.00
C ASP A 157 8.46 6.70 -39.12
N PHE A 158 7.17 6.47 -38.86
CA PHE A 158 6.70 5.37 -38.05
C PHE A 158 6.47 4.13 -38.90
N THR A 159 7.16 3.05 -38.55
CA THR A 159 7.10 1.76 -39.24
C THR A 159 7.06 0.62 -38.23
N ASP A 160 6.56 -0.53 -38.69
CA ASP A 160 6.51 -1.73 -37.86
C ASP A 160 7.91 -2.09 -37.35
N THR A 161 8.02 -2.19 -36.03
CA THR A 161 9.31 -2.36 -35.35
C THR A 161 9.28 -3.57 -34.44
N LEU A 162 10.33 -4.38 -34.47
CA LEU A 162 10.48 -5.53 -33.59
C LEU A 162 11.73 -5.36 -32.72
N TYR A 163 11.55 -5.45 -31.41
CA TYR A 163 12.62 -5.54 -30.43
C TYR A 163 12.62 -6.92 -29.78
N THR A 164 13.79 -7.54 -29.71
CA THR A 164 14.00 -8.82 -29.03
C THR A 164 15.14 -8.74 -28.02
N ASN A 165 14.99 -9.48 -26.92
CA ASN A 165 16.02 -9.65 -25.91
C ASN A 165 16.05 -11.12 -25.46
N GLU A 166 17.02 -11.86 -25.99
CA GLU A 166 17.16 -13.30 -25.76
C GLU A 166 17.41 -13.62 -24.27
N ASN A 167 18.16 -12.78 -23.56
CA ASN A 167 18.47 -12.99 -22.14
C ASN A 167 17.24 -12.94 -21.22
N LEU A 168 16.17 -12.29 -21.67
CA LEU A 168 14.92 -12.13 -20.95
C LEU A 168 13.76 -12.87 -21.62
N ASN A 169 14.02 -13.59 -22.72
CA ASN A 169 13.01 -14.15 -23.60
C ASN A 169 11.87 -13.14 -23.88
N LEU A 170 12.25 -11.89 -24.20
CA LEU A 170 11.37 -10.74 -24.33
C LEU A 170 11.28 -10.33 -25.80
N LYS A 171 10.04 -10.22 -26.29
CA LYS A 171 9.72 -9.72 -27.62
C LYS A 171 8.74 -8.55 -27.47
N ALA A 172 9.10 -7.39 -27.99
CA ALA A 172 8.21 -6.25 -28.06
C ALA A 172 8.04 -5.84 -29.52
N GLN A 173 6.81 -5.87 -30.02
CA GLN A 173 6.47 -5.52 -31.39
C GLN A 173 5.63 -4.25 -31.41
N PHE A 174 5.96 -3.34 -32.31
CA PHE A 174 5.16 -2.19 -32.65
C PHE A 174 4.60 -2.37 -34.07
N VAL A 175 3.30 -2.11 -34.23
CA VAL A 175 2.61 -2.10 -35.52
C VAL A 175 1.94 -0.74 -35.71
N TRP A 176 2.27 -0.07 -36.80
CA TRP A 176 1.71 1.24 -37.12
C TRP A 176 0.29 1.11 -37.65
N SER A 177 -0.69 1.45 -36.81
CA SER A 177 -2.11 1.46 -37.16
C SER A 177 -2.79 2.64 -36.46
N PRO A 178 -2.68 3.87 -36.99
CA PRO A 178 -3.20 5.06 -36.32
C PRO A 178 -4.73 5.08 -36.23
N TYR A 179 -5.41 4.26 -37.03
CA TYR A 179 -6.86 4.10 -37.03
C TYR A 179 -7.23 2.66 -36.71
N ILE A 180 -8.37 2.50 -36.04
CA ILE A 180 -8.98 1.19 -35.84
C ILE A 180 -9.56 0.75 -37.18
N GLY A 181 -9.02 -0.33 -37.75
CA GLY A 181 -9.41 -0.82 -39.06
C GLY A 181 -8.98 -2.27 -39.28
N GLU A 182 -9.15 -2.73 -40.52
CA GLU A 182 -8.89 -4.11 -40.91
C GLU A 182 -7.45 -4.55 -40.60
N LEU A 183 -6.47 -3.65 -40.78
CA LEU A 183 -5.05 -3.89 -40.44
C LEU A 183 -4.86 -4.24 -38.94
N MET A 184 -5.54 -3.54 -38.04
CA MET A 184 -5.47 -3.82 -36.61
C MET A 184 -6.14 -5.16 -36.27
N TYR A 185 -7.26 -5.47 -36.93
CA TYR A 185 -8.00 -6.71 -36.74
C TYR A 185 -7.20 -7.93 -37.23
N THR A 186 -6.61 -7.87 -38.43
CA THR A 186 -5.81 -8.97 -39.01
C THR A 186 -4.46 -9.17 -38.33
N THR A 187 -3.95 -8.18 -37.60
CA THR A 187 -2.72 -8.34 -36.81
C THR A 187 -2.95 -9.17 -35.53
N LEU A 188 -4.19 -9.23 -35.04
CA LEU A 188 -4.55 -9.93 -33.80
C LEU A 188 -4.97 -11.40 -34.00
N TYR A 189 -5.21 -11.83 -35.23
CA TYR A 189 -5.73 -13.17 -35.60
C TYR A 189 -4.93 -13.79 -36.73
#